data_AF-A0A524G2P8-F1
#
_entry.id   AF-A0A524G2P8-F1
#
_cell.length_a   1.000
_cell.length_b   1.000
_cell.length_c   1.000
_cell.angle_alpha   90.00
_cell.angle_beta   90.00
_cell.angle_gamma   90.00
#
_symmetry.space_group_name_H-M   'P 1'
#
loop_
_entity.id
_entity.type
_entity.pdbx_description
1 polymer ?
#
loop_
_entity_poly.entity_id
_entity_poly.type
_entity_poly.pdbx_seq_one_letter_code
_entity_poly.pdbx_strand_id
1 'polypeptide(L)'
;MQFFGFALMDILLIIGLIIIVAILVQAVFLGIGLGFVNGDNREIGSTFFTALLMSLVIWIPCLGCILAWYFIKSRHNVGWGGALVAWLLGAIIMALVILAIMFIFFGTLFASIFALFGGGLPFTLPTFTP
;
A
#
# COMPACT_ATOMS: atom_id res chain seq x y z
N MET A 1 31.62 -4.85 18.34
CA MET A 1 30.44 -5.72 18.60
C MET A 1 29.22 -4.94 19.11
N GLN A 2 29.37 -3.91 19.96
CA GLN A 2 28.24 -3.12 20.48
C GLN A 2 27.48 -2.30 19.41
N PHE A 3 28.18 -1.73 18.43
CA PHE A 3 27.58 -1.01 17.30
C PHE A 3 26.71 -1.91 16.39
N PHE A 4 27.08 -3.19 16.26
CA PHE A 4 26.34 -4.18 15.47
C PHE A 4 25.04 -4.62 16.16
N GLY A 5 25.03 -4.70 17.50
CA GLY A 5 23.83 -5.02 18.28
C GLY A 5 22.75 -3.93 18.21
N PHE A 6 23.15 -2.65 18.30
CA PHE A 6 22.22 -1.53 18.12
C PHE A 6 21.66 -1.45 16.71
N ALA A 7 22.51 -1.57 15.69
CA ALA A 7 22.06 -1.58 14.30
C ALA A 7 21.07 -2.71 13.99
N LEU A 8 21.28 -3.91 14.56
CA LEU A 8 20.38 -5.05 14.35
C LEU A 8 19.02 -4.85 15.05
N MET A 9 19.00 -4.26 16.25
CA MET A 9 17.76 -3.90 16.95
C MET A 9 16.97 -2.83 16.19
N ASP A 10 17.66 -1.81 15.67
CA ASP A 10 17.03 -0.74 14.89
C ASP A 10 16.44 -1.27 13.58
N ILE A 11 17.16 -2.14 12.87
CA ILE A 11 16.66 -2.79 11.65
C ILE A 11 15.42 -3.65 11.94
N LEU A 12 15.43 -4.45 13.01
CA LEU A 12 14.27 -5.27 13.38
C LEU A 12 13.05 -4.41 13.75
N LEU A 13 13.26 -3.28 14.45
CA LEU A 13 12.21 -2.35 14.79
C LEU A 13 11.62 -1.68 13.54
N ILE A 14 12.46 -1.25 12.61
CA ILE A 14 12.03 -0.66 11.34
C ILE A 14 11.24 -1.68 10.51
N ILE A 15 11.71 -2.93 10.40
CA ILE A 15 11.00 -3.99 9.67
C ILE A 15 9.64 -4.26 10.31
N GLY A 16 9.59 -4.39 11.64
CA GLY A 16 8.34 -4.59 12.38
C GLY A 16 7.34 -3.45 12.15
N LEU A 17 7.81 -2.21 12.18
CA LEU A 17 6.99 -1.03 11.91
C LEU A 17 6.43 -1.04 10.48
N ILE A 18 7.27 -1.34 9.48
CA ILE A 18 6.85 -1.42 8.07
C ILE A 18 5.75 -2.47 7.89
N ILE A 19 5.92 -3.65 8.50
CA ILE A 19 4.92 -4.73 8.41
C ILE A 19 3.58 -4.30 9.02
N ILE A 20 3.59 -3.70 10.21
CA ILE A 20 2.36 -3.24 10.88
C ILE A 20 1.65 -2.17 10.06
N VAL A 21 2.39 -1.18 9.56
CA VAL A 21 1.83 -0.11 8.73
C VAL A 21 1.26 -0.69 7.43
N ALA A 22 1.97 -1.59 6.76
CA ALA A 22 1.49 -2.23 5.54
C ALA A 22 0.17 -2.99 5.76
N ILE A 23 0.06 -3.76 6.85
CA ILE A 23 -1.17 -4.51 7.18
C ILE A 23 -2.33 -3.54 7.47
N LEU A 24 -2.10 -2.48 8.26
CA LEU A 24 -3.14 -1.51 8.59
C LEU A 24 -3.64 -0.79 7.35
N VAL A 25 -2.72 -0.34 6.50
CA VAL A 25 -3.06 0.37 5.27
C VAL A 25 -3.81 -0.56 4.30
N GLN A 26 -3.38 -1.81 4.18
CA GLN A 26 -4.06 -2.82 3.37
C GLN A 26 -5.46 -3.14 3.89
N ALA A 27 -5.65 -3.24 5.20
CA ALA A 27 -6.95 -3.47 5.84
C ALA A 27 -7.96 -2.34 5.56
N VAL A 28 -7.49 -1.10 5.60
CA VAL A 28 -8.31 0.09 5.31
C VAL A 28 -8.70 0.12 3.84
N PHE A 29 -7.75 -0.07 2.93
CA PHE A 29 -8.04 -0.03 1.49
C PHE A 29 -8.88 -1.21 1.01
N LEU A 30 -8.68 -2.40 1.59
CA LEU A 30 -9.54 -3.53 1.32
C LEU A 30 -10.99 -3.24 1.78
N GLY A 31 -11.16 -2.61 2.94
CA GLY A 31 -12.49 -2.18 3.42
C GLY A 31 -13.18 -1.19 2.47
N ILE A 32 -12.43 -0.22 1.95
CA ILE A 32 -12.92 0.72 0.93
C ILE A 32 -13.30 -0.04 -0.35
N GLY A 33 -12.43 -0.94 -0.84
CA GLY A 33 -12.69 -1.77 -2.02
C GLY A 33 -13.93 -2.64 -1.89
N LEU A 34 -14.14 -3.24 -0.72
CA LEU A 34 -15.35 -3.99 -0.37
C LEU A 34 -16.61 -3.12 -0.35
N GLY A 35 -16.45 -1.84 -0.01
CA GLY A 35 -17.50 -0.83 -0.10
C GLY A 35 -18.07 -0.68 -1.51
N PHE A 36 -17.20 -0.70 -2.52
CA PHE A 36 -17.59 -0.57 -3.94
C PHE A 36 -18.29 -1.81 -4.49
N VAL A 37 -17.95 -2.99 -4.00
CA VAL A 37 -18.51 -4.28 -4.48
C VAL A 37 -19.69 -4.77 -3.64
N ASN A 38 -20.22 -3.92 -2.76
CA ASN A 38 -21.30 -4.22 -1.83
C ASN A 38 -21.05 -5.43 -0.92
N GLY A 39 -19.82 -5.67 -0.46
CA GLY A 39 -19.52 -6.81 0.42
C GLY A 39 -20.14 -6.70 1.81
N ASP A 40 -20.42 -7.84 2.44
CA ASP A 40 -20.85 -7.91 3.83
C ASP A 40 -19.65 -7.82 4.79
N ASN A 41 -19.91 -7.56 6.08
CA ASN A 41 -18.89 -7.51 7.14
C ASN A 41 -17.72 -6.55 6.83
N ARG A 42 -18.03 -5.29 6.49
CA ARG A 42 -17.03 -4.23 6.20
C ARG A 42 -16.40 -3.60 7.45
N GLU A 43 -16.60 -4.20 8.61
CA GLU A 43 -16.00 -3.74 9.86
C GLU A 43 -14.48 -3.81 9.76
N ILE A 44 -13.78 -2.79 10.27
CA ILE A 44 -12.30 -2.73 10.23
C ILE A 44 -11.67 -3.98 10.84
N GLY A 45 -12.28 -4.59 11.86
CA GLY A 45 -11.80 -5.84 12.44
C GLY A 45 -11.84 -7.03 11.46
N SER A 46 -12.90 -7.14 10.65
CA SER A 46 -13.03 -8.20 9.65
C SER A 46 -12.05 -7.99 8.50
N THR A 47 -11.92 -6.75 8.01
CA THR A 47 -11.00 -6.43 6.91
C THR A 47 -9.53 -6.54 7.35
N PHE A 48 -9.22 -6.24 8.61
CA PHE A 48 -7.90 -6.44 9.20
C PHE A 48 -7.52 -7.92 9.26
N PHE A 49 -8.43 -8.79 9.70
CA PHE A 49 -8.15 -10.22 9.71
C PHE A 49 -7.98 -10.77 8.29
N THR A 50 -8.77 -10.29 7.33
CA THR A 50 -8.60 -10.64 5.92
C THR A 50 -7.24 -10.18 5.38
N ALA A 51 -6.80 -8.95 5.70
CA ALA A 51 -5.48 -8.46 5.32
C ALA A 51 -4.34 -9.27 5.96
N LEU A 52 -4.51 -9.69 7.21
CA LEU A 52 -3.56 -10.57 7.91
C LEU A 52 -3.45 -11.92 7.19
N LEU A 53 -4.58 -12.58 6.90
CA LEU A 53 -4.60 -13.84 6.16
C LEU A 53 -3.96 -13.69 4.78
N MET A 54 -4.28 -12.61 4.05
CA MET A 54 -3.68 -12.32 2.75
C MET A 54 -2.17 -12.14 2.83
N SER A 55 -1.67 -11.43 3.85
CA SER A 55 -0.23 -11.23 4.05
C SER A 55 0.54 -12.52 4.31
N LEU A 56 -0.14 -13.55 4.84
CA LEU A 56 0.44 -14.87 5.06
C LEU A 56 0.55 -15.68 3.77
N VAL A 57 -0.43 -15.56 2.85
CA VAL A 57 -0.46 -16.34 1.60
C VAL A 57 0.22 -15.66 0.41
N ILE A 58 0.50 -14.36 0.47
CA ILE A 58 1.04 -13.58 -0.67
C ILE A 58 2.44 -14.02 -1.11
N TRP A 59 3.14 -14.80 -0.30
CA TRP A 59 4.48 -15.33 -0.56
C TRP A 59 4.46 -16.36 -1.70
N ILE A 60 3.29 -16.90 -2.05
CA ILE A 60 3.10 -17.82 -3.17
C ILE A 60 2.50 -17.02 -4.34
N PRO A 61 3.23 -16.80 -5.46
CA PRO A 61 2.85 -15.81 -6.47
C PRO A 61 1.45 -16.00 -7.07
N CYS A 62 1.15 -17.21 -7.57
CA CYS A 62 -0.09 -17.48 -8.28
C CYS A 62 -1.18 -18.03 -7.35
N LEU A 63 -0.82 -18.94 -6.44
CA LEU A 63 -1.77 -19.53 -5.49
C LEU A 63 -2.18 -18.53 -4.42
N GLY A 64 -1.27 -17.64 -4.01
CA GLY A 64 -1.55 -16.60 -3.02
C GLY A 64 -2.62 -15.62 -3.49
N CYS A 65 -2.62 -15.25 -4.78
CA CYS A 65 -3.66 -14.41 -5.37
C CYS A 65 -5.04 -15.08 -5.33
N ILE A 66 -5.13 -16.34 -5.73
CA ILE A 66 -6.40 -17.10 -5.74
C ILE A 66 -6.90 -17.32 -4.30
N LEU A 67 -6.00 -17.64 -3.36
CA LEU A 67 -6.32 -17.80 -1.94
C LEU A 67 -6.76 -16.47 -1.31
N ALA A 68 -6.11 -15.36 -1.66
CA ALA A 68 -6.53 -14.03 -1.23
C ALA A 68 -7.96 -13.72 -1.70
N TRP A 69 -8.28 -14.00 -2.96
CA TRP A 69 -9.64 -13.83 -3.47
C TRP A 69 -10.63 -14.75 -2.77
N TYR A 70 -10.23 -15.98 -2.43
CA TYR A 70 -11.06 -16.92 -1.67
C TYR A 70 -11.36 -16.41 -0.26
N PHE A 71 -10.38 -15.83 0.45
CA PHE A 71 -10.61 -15.24 1.78
C PHE A 71 -11.54 -14.03 1.69
N ILE A 72 -11.35 -13.16 0.71
CA ILE A 72 -12.23 -12.01 0.48
C ILE A 72 -13.66 -12.48 0.20
N LYS A 73 -13.83 -13.44 -0.72
CA LYS A 73 -15.12 -14.04 -1.07
C LYS A 73 -15.82 -14.68 0.12
N SER A 74 -15.12 -15.55 0.84
CA SER A 74 -15.72 -16.33 1.93
C SER A 74 -16.06 -15.48 3.15
N ARG A 75 -15.27 -14.45 3.47
CA ARG A 75 -15.50 -13.60 4.65
C ARG A 75 -16.47 -12.45 4.41
N HIS A 76 -16.50 -11.91 3.19
CA HIS A 76 -17.30 -10.73 2.85
C HIS A 76 -18.47 -11.06 1.93
N ASN A 77 -18.74 -12.36 1.69
CA ASN A 77 -19.88 -12.86 0.93
C ASN A 77 -20.01 -12.23 -0.47
N VAL A 78 -18.87 -11.89 -1.10
CA VAL A 78 -18.82 -11.28 -2.42
C VAL A 78 -18.66 -12.33 -3.52
N GLY A 79 -19.20 -12.05 -4.70
CA GLY A 79 -18.92 -12.86 -5.90
C GLY A 79 -17.43 -12.87 -6.26
N TRP A 80 -17.00 -13.84 -7.06
CA TRP A 80 -15.61 -13.92 -7.55
C TRP A 80 -15.15 -12.65 -8.26
N GLY A 81 -16.03 -12.03 -9.05
CA GLY A 81 -15.76 -10.73 -9.68
C GLY A 81 -15.62 -9.59 -8.66
N GLY A 82 -16.43 -9.60 -7.59
CA GLY A 82 -16.33 -8.63 -6.51
C GLY A 82 -15.03 -8.77 -5.71
N ALA A 83 -14.58 -10.00 -5.45
CA ALA A 83 -13.29 -10.25 -4.81
C ALA A 83 -12.11 -9.73 -5.65
N LEU A 84 -12.15 -9.98 -6.97
CA LEU A 84 -11.14 -9.48 -7.90
C LEU A 84 -11.14 -7.95 -7.95
N VAL A 85 -12.30 -7.32 -8.06
CA VAL A 85 -12.42 -5.86 -8.11
C VAL A 85 -11.95 -5.24 -6.79
N ALA A 86 -12.33 -5.77 -5.63
CA ALA A 86 -11.87 -5.28 -4.33
C ALA A 86 -10.34 -5.39 -4.17
N TRP A 87 -9.76 -6.51 -4.60
CA TRP A 87 -8.31 -6.72 -4.60
C TRP A 87 -7.60 -5.74 -5.55
N LEU A 88 -8.11 -5.55 -6.76
CA LEU A 88 -7.55 -4.64 -7.75
C LEU A 88 -7.68 -3.18 -7.29
N LEU A 89 -8.80 -2.79 -6.70
CA LEU A 89 -8.97 -1.46 -6.11
C LEU A 89 -7.95 -1.21 -5.00
N GLY A 90 -7.74 -2.20 -4.13
CA GLY A 90 -6.71 -2.12 -3.09
C GLY A 90 -5.32 -1.88 -3.66
N ALA A 91 -4.95 -2.60 -4.73
CA ALA A 91 -3.67 -2.42 -5.42
C ALA A 91 -3.54 -1.04 -6.09
N ILE A 92 -4.59 -0.56 -6.77
CA ILE A 92 -4.61 0.75 -7.43
C ILE A 92 -4.47 1.87 -6.39
N ILE A 93 -5.21 1.81 -5.29
CA ILE A 93 -5.14 2.84 -4.24
C ILE A 93 -3.77 2.83 -3.56
N MET A 94 -3.22 1.64 -3.27
CA MET A 94 -1.85 1.51 -2.75
C MET A 94 -0.82 2.16 -3.70
N ALA A 95 -0.94 1.93 -5.01
CA ALA A 95 -0.08 2.56 -6.01
C ALA A 95 -0.23 4.09 -6.02
N LEU A 96 -1.47 4.61 -5.90
CA LEU A 96 -1.72 6.05 -5.80
C LEU A 96 -1.11 6.65 -4.52
N VAL A 97 -1.17 5.95 -3.38
CA VAL A 97 -0.53 6.40 -2.14
C VAL A 97 0.98 6.44 -2.27
N ILE A 98 1.59 5.40 -2.85
CA ILE A 98 3.04 5.39 -3.11
C ILE A 98 3.40 6.57 -4.03
N LEU A 99 2.64 6.79 -5.10
CA LEU A 99 2.86 7.89 -6.03
C LEU A 99 2.72 9.26 -5.34
N ALA A 100 1.71 9.44 -4.48
CA ALA A 100 1.55 10.65 -3.68
C ALA A 100 2.73 10.88 -2.71
N ILE A 101 3.19 9.84 -2.01
CA ILE A 101 4.37 9.90 -1.13
C ILE A 101 5.62 10.26 -1.96
N MET A 102 5.78 9.68 -3.15
CA MET A 102 6.87 10.01 -4.07
C MET A 102 6.84 11.49 -4.47
N PHE A 103 5.67 12.05 -4.81
CA PHE A 103 5.57 13.47 -5.14
C PHE A 103 5.84 14.38 -3.94
N ILE A 104 5.43 13.99 -2.72
CA ILE A 104 5.61 14.80 -1.50
C ILE A 104 7.07 14.78 -1.03
N PHE A 105 7.69 13.60 -0.93
CA PHE A 105 9.03 13.44 -0.35
C PHE A 105 10.15 13.50 -1.38
N PHE A 106 9.90 13.05 -2.60
CA PHE A 106 10.86 13.05 -3.70
C PHE A 106 10.53 14.07 -4.79
N GLY A 107 9.59 15.00 -4.56
CA GLY A 107 9.26 16.05 -5.52
C GLY A 107 10.46 16.89 -5.96
N THR A 108 11.41 17.14 -5.05
CA THR A 108 12.68 17.83 -5.34
C THR A 108 13.67 16.95 -6.12
N LEU A 109 13.71 15.64 -5.85
CA LEU A 109 14.49 14.66 -6.61
C LEU A 109 13.93 14.47 -8.04
N PHE A 110 12.60 14.46 -8.17
CA PHE A 110 11.93 14.36 -9.46
C PHE A 110 12.14 15.64 -10.27
N ALA A 111 12.01 16.82 -9.65
CA ALA A 111 12.32 18.10 -10.28
C ALA A 111 13.79 18.18 -10.72
N SER A 112 14.74 17.66 -9.93
CA SER A 112 16.15 17.67 -10.28
C SER A 112 16.51 16.66 -11.37
N ILE A 113 15.91 15.47 -11.39
CA ILE A 113 16.04 14.48 -12.48
C ILE A 113 15.43 15.04 -13.78
N PHE A 114 14.23 15.63 -13.71
CA PHE A 114 13.56 16.21 -14.89
C PHE A 114 14.32 17.42 -15.45
N ALA A 115 14.90 18.25 -14.57
CA ALA A 115 15.82 19.33 -14.95
C ALA A 115 17.12 18.80 -15.58
N LEU A 116 17.65 17.65 -15.12
CA LEU A 116 18.84 17.01 -15.68
C LEU A 116 18.62 16.46 -17.10
N PHE A 117 17.40 16.00 -17.41
CA PHE A 117 17.00 15.52 -18.73
C PHE A 117 16.43 16.61 -19.66
N GLY A 118 16.64 17.90 -19.33
CA GLY A 118 16.28 19.03 -20.20
C GLY A 118 14.79 19.38 -20.24
N GLY A 119 13.99 18.82 -19.33
CA GLY A 119 12.58 19.16 -19.19
C GLY A 119 12.42 20.46 -18.41
N GLY A 120 12.32 21.59 -19.11
CA GLY A 120 11.85 22.84 -18.51
C GLY A 120 10.47 22.64 -17.91
N LEU A 121 10.33 22.81 -16.59
CA LEU A 121 9.02 22.85 -15.95
C LEU A 121 8.29 24.12 -16.42
N PRO A 122 7.03 24.04 -16.86
CA PRO A 122 6.24 25.22 -17.28
C PRO A 122 5.82 26.12 -16.11
N PHE A 123 6.27 25.83 -14.89
CA PHE A 123 5.94 26.59 -13.70
C PHE A 123 7.20 26.94 -12.92
N THR A 124 7.66 28.18 -13.12
CA THR A 124 8.59 28.85 -12.22
C THR A 124 7.80 29.38 -11.02
N LEU A 125 8.11 28.90 -9.82
CA LEU A 125 7.68 29.58 -8.60
C LEU A 125 8.27 31.01 -8.61
N PRO A 126 7.50 32.04 -8.20
CA PRO A 126 8.06 33.36 -8.05
C PRO A 126 9.20 33.32 -7.04
N THR A 127 10.41 33.59 -7.50
CA THR A 127 11.57 33.84 -6.66
C THR A 127 11.31 35.14 -5.91
N PHE A 128 10.96 35.05 -4.63
CA PHE A 128 11.05 36.20 -3.74
C PHE A 128 12.53 36.52 -3.56
N THR A 129 13.02 37.49 -4.34
CA THR A 129 14.26 38.19 -4.01
C THR A 129 13.96 39.16 -2.86
N PRO A 130 14.80 39.21 -1.81
CA PRO A 130 14.64 40.14 -0.69
C PRO A 130 14.75 41.60 -1.13
#